data_AF-A0A3C1DKU1-F1
#
_entry.id   AF-A0A3C1DKU1-F1
#
_cell.length_a   1.000
_cell.length_b   1.000
_cell.length_c   1.000
_cell.angle_alpha   90.00
_cell.angle_beta   90.00
_cell.angle_gamma   90.00
#
_symmetry.space_group_name_H-M   'P 1'
#
loop_
_entity.id
_entity.type
_entity.pdbx_description
1 polymer ?
#
loop_
_entity_poly.entity_id
_entity_poly.type
_entity_poly.pdbx_seq_one_letter_code
_entity_poly.pdbx_strand_id
1 'polypeptide(L)'
;MLVGTSARGRPIYAVRQGNPAASKIMLAVGVIHGNEKAGKKIITAVRGTPIPVDGDVQVWTIQSMNPDGMAARTRRNARSVDLNRNFPTGWSR
;
A
#
# COMPACT_ATOMS: atom_id res chain seq x y z
N MET A 1 -1.98 3.81 10.85
CA MET A 1 -0.75 3.30 11.51
C MET A 1 0.43 3.52 10.58
N LEU A 2 1.53 4.07 11.09
CA LEU A 2 2.80 4.15 10.35
C LEU A 2 3.41 2.74 10.27
N VAL A 3 3.71 2.25 9.08
CA VAL A 3 4.28 0.90 8.86
C VAL A 3 5.68 0.93 8.27
N GLY A 4 6.20 2.12 7.96
CA GLY A 4 7.55 2.32 7.48
C GLY A 4 7.73 3.69 6.84
N THR A 5 8.94 3.92 6.33
CA THR A 5 9.31 5.14 5.61
C THR A 5 10.04 4.78 4.33
N SER A 6 9.84 5.58 3.28
CA SER A 6 10.59 5.46 2.04
C SER A 6 12.07 5.80 2.22
N ALA A 7 12.88 5.56 1.18
CA ALA A 7 14.30 5.89 1.19
C ALA A 7 14.57 7.40 1.38
N ARG A 8 13.62 8.27 1.01
CA ARG A 8 13.69 9.71 1.28
C ARG A 8 12.83 10.15 2.47
N GLY A 9 12.46 9.23 3.36
CA GLY A 9 11.77 9.55 4.62
C GLY A 9 10.27 9.83 4.50
N ARG A 10 9.61 9.57 3.35
CA ARG A 10 8.15 9.75 3.23
C ARG A 10 7.44 8.63 4.01
N PRO A 11 6.47 8.95 4.89
CA PRO A 11 5.79 7.93 5.69
C PRO A 11 4.89 7.05 4.82
N ILE A 12 4.82 5.76 5.18
CA ILE A 12 3.90 4.78 4.59
C ILE A 12 2.88 4.41 5.67
N TYR A 13 1.61 4.69 5.41
CA TYR A 13 0.52 4.46 6.36
C TYR A 13 -0.39 3.32 5.92
N ALA A 14 -0.66 2.40 6.85
CA ALA A 14 -1.74 1.44 6.75
C ALA A 14 -2.99 1.93 7.49
N VAL A 15 -4.17 1.67 6.92
CA VAL A 15 -5.48 1.93 7.53
C VAL A 15 -6.22 0.60 7.62
N ARG A 16 -6.85 0.34 8.76
CA ARG A 16 -7.68 -0.85 9.03
C ARG A 16 -9.14 -0.44 9.10
N GLN A 17 -10.02 -1.18 8.43
CA GLN A 17 -11.48 -1.06 8.48
C GLN A 17 -12.11 -2.43 8.78
N GLY A 18 -13.32 -2.42 9.36
CA GLY A 18 -14.07 -3.63 9.71
C GLY A 18 -13.76 -4.17 11.11
N ASN A 19 -14.20 -5.39 11.37
CA ASN A 19 -14.06 -6.06 12.66
C ASN A 19 -12.58 -6.30 13.02
N PRO A 20 -12.09 -5.85 14.20
CA PRO A 20 -10.71 -6.12 14.64
C PRO A 20 -10.42 -7.61 14.87
N ALA A 21 -11.45 -8.44 15.11
CA ALA A 21 -11.36 -9.87 15.40
C ALA A 21 -11.75 -10.77 14.21
N ALA A 22 -12.02 -10.20 13.03
CA ALA A 22 -12.37 -10.99 11.85
C ALA A 22 -11.26 -11.98 11.46
N SER A 23 -11.67 -13.16 11.00
CA SER A 23 -10.76 -14.22 10.56
C SER A 23 -10.25 -14.01 9.14
N LYS A 24 -11.03 -13.33 8.27
CA LYS A 24 -10.64 -13.05 6.88
C LYS A 24 -10.01 -11.68 6.77
N ILE A 25 -8.73 -11.67 6.43
CA ILE A 25 -7.94 -10.45 6.33
C ILE A 25 -7.61 -10.19 4.86
N MET A 26 -8.03 -9.05 4.33
CA MET A 26 -7.67 -8.56 3.01
C MET A 26 -6.67 -7.43 3.14
N LEU A 27 -5.58 -7.48 2.37
CA LEU A 27 -4.63 -6.37 2.22
C LEU A 27 -4.71 -5.83 0.79
N ALA A 28 -4.99 -4.54 0.64
CA ALA A 28 -4.92 -3.83 -0.62
C ALA A 28 -3.79 -2.79 -0.59
N VAL A 29 -2.87 -2.87 -1.56
CA VAL A 29 -1.72 -1.97 -1.68
C VAL A 29 -1.79 -1.22 -2.99
N GLY A 30 -1.80 0.10 -2.91
CA GLY A 30 -1.74 0.99 -4.06
C GLY A 30 -0.30 1.34 -4.47
N VAL A 31 -0.14 1.71 -5.74
CA VAL A 31 1.04 2.43 -6.27
C VAL A 31 2.37 1.76 -5.89
N ILE A 32 2.62 0.59 -6.50
CA ILE A 32 3.93 -0.07 -6.48
C ILE A 32 4.87 0.66 -7.45
N HIS A 33 4.38 0.98 -8.65
CA HIS A 33 5.06 1.87 -9.60
C HIS A 33 4.56 3.30 -9.43
N GLY A 34 5.47 4.25 -9.22
CA GLY A 34 5.13 5.62 -8.87
C GLY A 34 4.47 6.43 -10.00
N ASN A 35 4.68 6.02 -11.25
CA ASN A 35 4.01 6.58 -12.42
C ASN A 35 2.58 6.05 -12.63
N GLU A 36 2.14 5.04 -11.87
CA GLU A 36 0.82 4.39 -12.00
C GLU A 36 -0.12 4.82 -10.86
N LYS A 37 -0.72 6.01 -11.00
CA LYS A 37 -1.52 6.62 -9.91
C LYS A 37 -2.95 6.07 -9.78
N ALA A 38 -3.42 5.24 -10.70
CA ALA A 38 -4.79 4.71 -10.68
C ALA A 38 -5.09 3.94 -9.38
N GLY A 39 -4.14 3.13 -8.88
CA GLY A 39 -4.29 2.39 -7.63
C GLY A 39 -4.56 3.28 -6.42
N LYS A 40 -4.04 4.53 -6.40
CA LYS A 40 -4.33 5.49 -5.33
C LYS A 40 -5.82 5.83 -5.25
N LYS A 41 -6.50 5.97 -6.39
CA LYS A 41 -7.94 6.28 -6.45
C LYS A 41 -8.76 5.10 -5.92
N ILE A 42 -8.39 3.87 -6.29
CA ILE A 42 -9.04 2.65 -5.79
C ILE A 42 -8.92 2.56 -4.27
N ILE A 43 -7.71 2.74 -3.70
CA ILE A 43 -7.52 2.71 -2.25
C ILE A 43 -8.33 3.82 -1.55
N THR A 44 -8.46 4.99 -2.17
CA THR A 44 -9.28 6.09 -1.63
C THR A 44 -10.75 5.69 -1.60
N ALA A 45 -11.26 5.07 -2.67
CA ALA A 45 -12.63 4.57 -2.72
C ALA A 45 -12.88 3.49 -1.66
N VAL A 46 -11.99 2.49 -1.53
CA VAL A 46 -12.09 1.44 -0.49
C VAL A 46 -12.13 2.04 0.92
N ARG A 47 -11.31 3.07 1.18
CA ARG A 47 -11.32 3.78 2.47
C ARG A 47 -12.62 4.55 2.74
N GLY A 48 -13.32 4.96 1.70
CA GLY A 48 -14.63 5.60 1.80
C GLY A 48 -15.80 4.61 1.94
N THR A 49 -15.58 3.33 1.64
CA THR A 49 -16.61 2.29 1.77
C THR A 49 -16.68 1.77 3.21
N PRO A 50 -17.86 1.86 3.88
CA PRO A 50 -18.05 1.24 5.18
C PRO A 50 -17.87 -0.28 5.11
N ILE A 51 -17.08 -0.84 6.02
CA ILE A 51 -16.95 -2.29 6.21
C ILE A 51 -17.67 -2.64 7.52
N PRO A 52 -18.60 -3.62 7.52
CA PRO A 52 -19.34 -4.01 8.72
C PRO A 52 -18.41 -4.35 9.89
N VAL A 53 -18.75 -3.86 11.08
CA VAL A 53 -17.95 -4.04 12.31
C VAL A 53 -18.20 -5.38 12.99
N ASP A 54 -19.32 -6.02 12.68
CA ASP A 54 -19.77 -7.34 13.12
C ASP A 54 -19.50 -8.43 12.06
N GLY A 55 -19.05 -8.04 10.87
CA GLY A 55 -18.67 -8.97 9.80
C GLY A 55 -17.38 -9.74 10.11
N ASP A 56 -17.16 -10.80 9.33
CA ASP A 56 -15.95 -11.64 9.40
C ASP A 56 -14.87 -11.22 8.37
N VAL A 57 -14.85 -9.94 7.99
CA VAL A 57 -13.84 -9.39 7.08
C VAL A 57 -13.18 -8.15 7.69
N GLN A 58 -11.85 -8.16 7.65
CA GLN A 58 -11.00 -7.02 7.99
C GLN A 58 -10.24 -6.57 6.74
N VAL A 59 -10.29 -5.28 6.44
CA VAL A 59 -9.60 -4.71 5.27
C VAL A 59 -8.48 -3.78 5.72
N TRP A 60 -7.26 -4.09 5.30
CA TRP A 60 -6.09 -3.24 5.42
C TRP A 60 -5.77 -2.57 4.10
N THR A 61 -5.49 -1.26 4.14
CA THR A 61 -5.14 -0.49 2.94
C THR A 61 -3.86 0.30 3.12
N ILE A 62 -2.95 0.20 2.14
CA ILE A 62 -1.77 1.06 1.99
C ILE A 62 -1.95 1.87 0.71
N GLN A 63 -1.93 3.20 0.81
CA GLN A 63 -2.25 4.06 -0.33
C GLN A 63 -1.14 4.12 -1.38
N SER A 64 0.11 4.09 -0.96
CA SER A 64 1.28 4.00 -1.85
C SER A 64 2.40 3.24 -1.18
N MET A 65 2.86 2.17 -1.83
CA MET A 65 4.10 1.46 -1.45
C MET A 65 5.35 2.23 -1.91
N ASN A 66 5.24 3.02 -2.98
CA ASN A 66 6.33 3.81 -3.56
C ASN A 66 6.05 5.31 -3.52
N PRO A 67 6.00 5.95 -2.34
CA PRO A 67 5.69 7.38 -2.25
C PRO A 67 6.81 8.25 -2.87
N ASP A 68 8.05 7.77 -2.91
CA ASP A 68 9.15 8.47 -3.58
C ASP A 68 9.00 8.46 -5.10
N GLY A 69 8.76 7.29 -5.70
CA GLY A 69 8.50 7.17 -7.12
C GLY A 69 7.24 7.93 -7.52
N MET A 70 6.21 7.94 -6.66
CA MET A 70 4.98 8.70 -6.91
C MET A 70 5.24 10.21 -6.96
N ALA A 71 6.06 10.73 -6.05
CA ALA A 71 6.48 12.14 -6.05
C ALA A 71 7.31 12.48 -7.29
N ALA A 72 8.19 11.58 -7.71
CA ALA A 72 9.05 11.75 -8.88
C ALA A 72 8.41 11.36 -10.23
N ARG A 73 7.18 10.82 -10.23
CA ARG A 73 6.52 10.22 -11.42
C ARG A 73 7.36 9.15 -12.12
N THR A 74 8.04 8.30 -11.36
CA THR A 74 8.90 7.23 -11.89
C THR A 74 8.38 5.85 -11.54
N ARG A 75 8.69 4.85 -12.38
CA ARG A 75 8.35 3.45 -12.12
C ARG A 75 9.04 2.92 -10.86
N ARG A 76 10.33 3.21 -10.72
CA ARG A 76 11.21 2.70 -9.66
C ARG A 76 11.10 3.54 -8.38
N ASN A 77 11.66 3.06 -7.28
CA ASN A 77 11.79 3.86 -6.05
C ASN A 77 12.98 4.86 -6.16
N ALA A 78 13.24 5.62 -5.10
CA ALA A 78 14.36 6.58 -5.07
C ALA A 78 15.77 5.95 -5.15
N ARG A 79 15.87 4.62 -5.05
CA ARG A 79 17.12 3.85 -5.21
C ARG A 79 17.19 3.14 -6.57
N SER A 80 16.36 3.53 -7.53
CA SER A 80 16.28 2.91 -8.85
C SER A 80 15.90 1.42 -8.86
N VAL A 81 15.26 0.93 -7.80
CA VAL A 81 14.77 -0.45 -7.69
C VAL A 81 13.33 -0.54 -8.18
N ASP A 82 13.02 -1.54 -9.02
CA ASP A 82 11.64 -1.91 -9.35
C ASP A 82 11.07 -2.72 -8.17
N LEU A 83 10.18 -2.09 -7.39
CA LEU A 83 9.59 -2.74 -6.22
C LEU A 83 8.79 -4.00 -6.59
N ASN A 84 8.26 -4.09 -7.81
CA ASN A 84 7.53 -5.28 -8.28
C ASN A 84 8.46 -6.41 -8.76
N ARG A 85 9.77 -6.30 -8.52
CA ARG A 85 10.80 -7.33 -8.72
C ARG A 85 11.70 -7.48 -7.49
N ASN A 86 11.30 -6.88 -6.37
CA ASN A 86 12.07 -6.80 -5.12
C ASN A 86 11.31 -7.41 -3.93
N PHE A 87 10.34 -8.28 -4.20
CA PHE A 87 9.79 -9.13 -3.14
C PHE A 87 10.87 -10.13 -2.69
N PRO A 88 10.90 -10.54 -1.41
CA PRO A 88 11.99 -11.34 -0.85
C PRO A 88 12.14 -12.72 -1.50
N THR A 89 11.12 -13.21 -2.21
CA THR A 89 11.18 -14.46 -2.95
C THR A 89 11.95 -14.28 -4.27
N GLY A 90 13.13 -14.91 -4.38
CA GLY A 90 13.92 -14.92 -5.61
C GLY A 90 14.68 -13.63 -5.91
N TRP A 91 14.82 -12.73 -4.94
CA TRP A 91 15.57 -11.48 -5.10
C TRP A 91 17.02 -11.63 -4.60
N SER A 92 17.99 -11.41 -5.49
CA SER A 92 19.41 -11.22 -5.13
C SER A 92 19.76 -9.74 -5.12
N ARG A 93 20.59 -9.33 -4.15
CA ARG A 93 21.12 -7.97 -4.04
C ARG A 93 22.10 -7.64 -5.15
#